data_AF-A0A502EV34-F1
#
_entry.id   AF-A0A502EV34-F1
#
_cell.length_a   1.000
_cell.length_b   1.000
_cell.length_c   1.000
_cell.angle_alpha   90.00
_cell.angle_beta   90.00
_cell.angle_gamma   90.00
#
_symmetry.space_group_name_H-M   'P 1'
#
loop_
_entity.id
_entity.type
_entity.pdbx_description
1 polymer ?
#
loop_
_entity_poly.entity_id
_entity_poly.type
_entity_poly.pdbx_seq_one_letter_code
_entity_poly.pdbx_strand_id
1 'polypeptide(L)'
;MPVDGFELRGIVTDDTKTKMGKDFYDKYYYKYNDIGINAKKIVVITEEYSFGRNTKITVWIDNEVIYDFLVRPDDEFLEAVAQESINATIYYLKDLEKQRKYFTQY
;
A
#
# COMPACT_ATOMS: atom_id res chain seq x y z
N MET A 1 21.85 -27.19 8.49
CA MET A 1 20.46 -27.33 8.00
C MET A 1 20.16 -26.10 7.17
N PRO A 2 19.72 -26.20 5.90
CA PRO A 2 19.27 -25.02 5.19
C PRO A 2 17.93 -24.61 5.81
N VAL A 3 17.90 -23.45 6.48
CA VAL A 3 16.65 -22.76 6.81
C VAL A 3 16.15 -22.12 5.53
N ASP A 4 15.66 -22.94 4.60
CA ASP A 4 14.99 -22.43 3.40
C ASP A 4 13.56 -22.04 3.80
N GLY A 5 13.47 -21.05 4.68
CA GLY A 5 12.22 -20.39 5.03
C GLY A 5 11.89 -19.45 3.88
N PHE A 6 10.90 -19.79 3.08
CA PHE A 6 10.26 -18.85 2.17
C PHE A 6 9.78 -17.64 2.99
N GLU A 7 10.56 -16.55 2.98
CA GLU A 7 10.11 -15.28 3.54
C GLU A 7 9.15 -14.65 2.54
N LEU A 8 7.87 -14.58 2.90
CA LEU A 8 6.85 -13.85 2.15
C LEU A 8 7.23 -12.36 2.10
N ARG A 9 7.35 -11.80 0.89
CA ARG A 9 7.71 -10.40 0.64
C ARG A 9 6.98 -9.84 -0.56
N GLY A 10 6.87 -8.52 -0.64
CA GLY A 10 6.25 -7.82 -1.76
C GLY A 10 4.74 -8.07 -1.87
N ILE A 11 4.08 -8.39 -0.75
CA ILE A 11 2.65 -8.75 -0.75
C ILE A 11 1.80 -7.48 -0.65
N VAL A 12 0.85 -7.37 -1.57
CA VAL A 12 -0.22 -6.37 -1.58
C VAL A 12 -1.57 -7.09 -1.67
N THR A 13 -2.46 -6.82 -0.73
CA THR A 13 -3.79 -7.46 -0.63
C THR A 13 -4.91 -6.47 -0.94
N ASP A 14 -5.99 -6.99 -1.54
CA ASP A 14 -7.14 -6.24 -2.03
C ASP A 14 -8.39 -6.56 -1.19
N ASP A 15 -8.75 -5.64 -0.30
CA ASP A 15 -9.98 -5.69 0.50
C ASP A 15 -10.99 -4.61 0.01
N THR A 16 -10.93 -4.27 -1.27
CA THR A 16 -11.88 -3.36 -1.90
C THR A 16 -13.16 -4.09 -2.34
N LYS A 17 -14.27 -3.35 -2.42
CA LYS A 17 -15.63 -3.88 -2.65
C LYS A 17 -16.27 -3.32 -3.91
N THR A 18 -15.89 -2.11 -4.31
CA THR A 18 -16.45 -1.43 -5.48
C THR A 18 -15.49 -1.47 -6.66
N LYS A 19 -16.03 -1.23 -7.86
CA LYS A 19 -15.22 -1.10 -9.08
C LYS A 19 -14.14 -0.03 -8.93
N MET A 20 -14.48 1.13 -8.37
CA MET A 20 -13.50 2.22 -8.19
C MET A 20 -12.40 1.85 -7.19
N GLY A 21 -12.73 1.11 -6.14
CA GLY A 21 -11.75 0.51 -5.24
C GLY A 21 -10.81 -0.44 -5.97
N LYS A 22 -11.36 -1.32 -6.80
CA LYS A 22 -10.59 -2.26 -7.61
C LYS A 22 -9.68 -1.55 -8.61
N ASP A 23 -10.21 -0.55 -9.31
CA ASP A 23 -9.46 0.24 -10.29
C ASP A 23 -8.27 0.96 -9.62
N PHE A 24 -8.46 1.49 -8.41
CA PHE A 24 -7.34 2.03 -7.62
C PHE A 24 -6.33 0.94 -7.23
N TYR A 25 -6.79 -0.22 -6.71
CA TYR A 25 -5.91 -1.31 -6.32
C TYR A 25 -5.02 -1.73 -7.49
N ASP A 26 -5.59 -1.90 -8.69
CA ASP A 26 -4.84 -2.37 -9.86
C ASP A 26 -3.78 -1.34 -10.28
N LYS A 27 -4.11 -0.03 -10.26
CA LYS A 27 -3.15 1.05 -10.52
C LYS A 27 -2.02 1.08 -9.48
N TYR A 28 -2.36 0.98 -8.20
CA TYR A 28 -1.38 0.93 -7.12
C TYR A 28 -0.47 -0.30 -7.26
N TYR A 29 -1.06 -1.48 -7.46
CA TYR A 29 -0.34 -2.75 -7.57
C TYR A 29 0.62 -2.76 -8.76
N TYR A 30 0.19 -2.21 -9.91
CA TYR A 30 1.06 -2.01 -11.05
C TYR A 30 2.29 -1.17 -10.69
N LYS A 31 2.10 0.00 -10.07
CA LYS A 31 3.22 0.87 -9.65
C LYS A 31 4.12 0.21 -8.61
N TYR A 32 3.54 -0.54 -7.67
CA TYR A 32 4.28 -1.29 -6.65
C TYR A 32 5.24 -2.31 -7.28
N ASN A 33 4.76 -3.05 -8.27
CA ASN A 33 5.56 -4.04 -8.99
C ASN A 33 6.59 -3.40 -9.94
N ASP A 34 6.20 -2.35 -10.66
CA ASP A 34 7.08 -1.63 -11.60
C ASP A 34 8.33 -1.07 -10.90
N ILE A 35 8.15 -0.53 -9.69
CA ILE A 35 9.25 -0.02 -8.85
C ILE A 35 10.06 -1.16 -8.21
N GLY A 36 9.54 -2.40 -8.21
CA GLY A 36 10.20 -3.56 -7.64
C GLY A 36 10.23 -3.59 -6.12
N ILE A 37 9.18 -3.09 -5.45
CA ILE A 37 9.12 -3.09 -3.99
C ILE A 37 9.02 -4.54 -3.49
N ASN A 38 10.01 -4.95 -2.68
CA ASN A 38 10.11 -6.31 -2.14
C ASN A 38 10.23 -6.30 -0.60
N ALA A 39 9.33 -5.58 0.06
CA ALA A 39 9.34 -5.42 1.51
C ALA A 39 8.84 -6.68 2.22
N LYS A 40 9.35 -6.96 3.43
CA LYS A 40 8.80 -8.00 4.33
C LYS A 40 7.43 -7.66 4.91
N LYS A 41 7.01 -6.41 4.74
CA LYS A 41 5.77 -5.85 5.28
C LYS A 41 4.65 -6.07 4.27
N ILE A 42 3.46 -6.35 4.77
CA ILE A 42 2.28 -6.58 3.93
C ILE A 42 1.55 -5.25 3.75
N VAL A 43 1.26 -4.91 2.50
CA VAL A 43 0.38 -3.79 2.17
C VAL A 43 -1.06 -4.30 2.08
N VAL A 44 -2.01 -3.61 2.70
CA VAL A 44 -3.44 -3.93 2.61
C VAL A 44 -4.18 -2.70 2.12
N ILE A 45 -4.95 -2.84 1.04
CA ILE A 45 -5.80 -1.77 0.52
C ILE A 45 -7.23 -2.09 0.92
N THR A 46 -7.81 -1.26 1.79
CA THR A 46 -9.16 -1.49 2.33
C THR A 46 -10.14 -0.43 1.85
N GLU A 47 -11.40 -0.82 1.66
CA GLU A 47 -12.49 0.08 1.34
C GLU A 47 -13.59 0.12 2.42
N GLU A 48 -13.86 1.32 2.92
CA GLU A 48 -14.89 1.61 3.93
C GLU A 48 -15.95 2.57 3.37
N TYR A 49 -17.23 2.27 3.64
CA TYR A 49 -18.30 3.24 3.39
C TYR A 49 -18.21 4.36 4.42
N SER A 50 -18.01 5.58 3.96
CA SER A 50 -18.05 6.77 4.79
C SER A 50 -19.48 7.31 4.91
N PHE A 51 -19.72 8.15 5.91
CA PHE A 51 -21.02 8.81 6.10
C PHE A 51 -21.37 9.65 4.85
N GLY A 52 -22.57 9.44 4.33
CA GLY A 52 -23.08 10.17 3.16
C GLY A 52 -22.51 9.68 1.82
N ARG A 53 -22.91 8.49 1.36
CA ARG A 53 -22.67 7.90 0.01
C ARG A 53 -21.24 7.90 -0.53
N ASN A 54 -20.26 8.37 0.24
CA ASN A 54 -18.86 8.46 -0.15
C ASN A 54 -18.13 7.20 0.30
N THR A 55 -17.14 6.82 -0.49
CA THR A 55 -16.26 5.69 -0.22
C THR A 55 -14.89 6.22 0.19
N LYS A 56 -14.30 5.64 1.23
CA LYS A 56 -12.92 5.91 1.62
C LYS A 56 -12.05 4.69 1.30
N ILE A 57 -10.92 4.91 0.67
CA ILE A 57 -9.86 3.91 0.49
C ILE A 57 -8.73 4.25 1.46
N THR A 58 -8.19 3.21 2.10
CA THR A 58 -7.06 3.32 3.03
C THR A 58 -5.98 2.32 2.61
N VAL A 59 -4.73 2.79 2.55
CA VAL A 59 -3.54 1.98 2.33
C VAL A 59 -2.86 1.75 3.67
N TRP A 60 -2.82 0.49 4.09
CA TRP A 60 -2.21 0.04 5.33
C TRP A 60 -0.89 -0.65 5.08
N ILE A 61 0.05 -0.48 6.01
CA ILE A 61 1.22 -1.35 6.12
C ILE A 61 1.25 -1.89 7.55
N ASP A 62 1.04 -3.21 7.66
CA ASP A 62 0.70 -3.88 8.92
C ASP A 62 -0.48 -3.19 9.63
N ASN A 63 -0.22 -2.41 10.69
CA ASN A 63 -1.24 -1.74 11.50
C ASN A 63 -1.22 -0.20 11.37
N GLU A 64 -0.41 0.34 10.46
CA GLU A 64 -0.25 1.78 10.26
C GLU A 64 -0.98 2.24 9.00
N VAL A 65 -1.75 3.34 9.13
CA VAL A 65 -2.34 4.02 7.98
C VAL A 65 -1.25 4.85 7.30
N ILE A 66 -0.96 4.53 6.04
CA ILE A 66 0.06 5.23 5.27
C ILE A 66 -0.53 6.35 4.43
N TYR A 67 -1.73 6.12 3.90
CA TYR A 67 -2.43 7.08 3.08
C TYR A 67 -3.92 6.73 3.05
N ASP A 68 -4.80 7.73 3.05
CA ASP A 68 -6.23 7.56 2.84
C ASP A 68 -6.83 8.70 2.02
N PHE A 69 -7.93 8.40 1.32
CA PHE A 69 -8.62 9.38 0.50
C PHE A 69 -10.08 9.01 0.25
N LEU A 70 -10.89 10.01 -0.09
CA LEU A 70 -12.25 9.80 -0.57
C LEU A 70 -12.25 9.57 -2.09
N VAL A 71 -12.87 8.48 -2.51
CA VAL A 71 -12.93 8.04 -3.90
C VAL A 71 -13.77 9.01 -4.74
N ARG A 72 -13.33 9.25 -5.97
CA ARG A 72 -14.06 9.99 -7.00
C ARG A 72 -14.09 9.18 -8.30
N PRO A 73 -15.20 9.23 -9.07
CA PRO A 73 -15.33 8.51 -10.33
C PRO A 73 -14.60 9.25 -11.46
N ASP A 74 -13.30 9.45 -11.29
CA ASP A 74 -12.45 10.19 -12.23
C ASP A 74 -11.09 9.46 -12.35
N ASP A 75 -10.73 9.04 -13.56
CA ASP A 75 -9.55 8.18 -13.76
C ASP A 75 -8.23 8.93 -13.52
N GLU A 76 -8.17 10.22 -13.90
CA GLU A 76 -7.00 11.07 -13.63
C GLU A 76 -6.79 11.21 -12.12
N PHE A 77 -7.87 11.39 -11.36
CA PHE A 77 -7.83 11.39 -9.90
C PHE A 77 -7.32 10.05 -9.35
N LEU A 78 -7.84 8.92 -9.82
CA LEU A 78 -7.40 7.59 -9.37
C LEU A 78 -5.90 7.35 -9.67
N GLU A 79 -5.42 7.82 -10.82
CA GLU A 79 -4.01 7.74 -11.19
C GLU A 79 -3.13 8.60 -10.28
N ALA A 80 -3.57 9.83 -9.98
CA ALA A 80 -2.87 10.74 -9.09
C ALA A 80 -2.76 10.19 -7.67
N VAL A 81 -3.87 9.73 -7.08
CA VAL A 81 -3.85 9.18 -5.72
C VAL A 81 -3.11 7.84 -5.64
N ALA A 82 -3.09 7.03 -6.71
CA ALA A 82 -2.23 5.85 -6.78
C ALA A 82 -0.75 6.22 -6.75
N GLN A 83 -0.36 7.29 -7.47
CA GLN A 83 1.00 7.81 -7.46
C GLN A 83 1.40 8.41 -6.09
N GLU A 84 0.50 9.13 -5.43
CA GLU A 84 0.74 9.66 -4.09
C GLU A 84 0.87 8.53 -3.06
N SER A 85 -0.02 7.54 -3.12
CA SER A 85 -0.03 6.38 -2.21
C SER A 85 1.25 5.55 -2.33
N ILE A 86 1.78 5.35 -3.55
CA ILE A 86 3.02 4.59 -3.73
C ILE A 86 4.23 5.38 -3.22
N ASN A 87 4.24 6.71 -3.40
CA ASN A 87 5.29 7.55 -2.85
C ASN A 87 5.31 7.48 -1.32
N ALA A 88 4.14 7.61 -0.67
CA ALA A 88 3.99 7.47 0.77
C ALA A 88 4.48 6.10 1.27
N THR A 89 4.12 5.03 0.55
CA THR A 89 4.60 3.67 0.83
C THR A 89 6.12 3.57 0.80
N ILE A 90 6.75 4.10 -0.24
CA ILE A 90 8.22 4.09 -0.39
C ILE A 90 8.89 4.87 0.75
N TYR A 91 8.36 6.04 1.10
CA TYR A 91 8.91 6.84 2.18
C TYR A 91 8.84 6.10 3.52
N TYR A 92 7.69 5.54 3.84
CA TYR A 92 7.48 4.77 5.06
C TYR A 92 8.43 3.57 5.16
N LEU A 93 8.51 2.76 4.09
CA LEU A 93 9.39 1.58 4.07
C LEU A 93 10.87 1.96 4.19
N LYS A 94 11.31 3.03 3.51
CA LYS A 94 12.69 3.53 3.63
C LYS A 94 13.01 4.00 5.04
N ASP A 95 12.06 4.62 5.73
CA ASP A 95 12.25 5.05 7.11
C ASP A 95 12.42 3.84 8.05
N LEU A 96 11.58 2.82 7.92
CA LEU A 96 11.71 1.57 8.67
C LEU A 96 13.06 0.88 8.45
N GLU A 97 13.57 0.87 7.21
CA GLU A 97 14.88 0.31 6.92
C GLU A 97 16.03 1.07 7.58
N LYS A 98 15.95 2.41 7.64
CA LYS A 98 16.94 3.23 8.33
C LYS A 98 16.92 2.93 9.82
N GLN A 99 15.74 2.93 10.45
CA GLN A 99 15.59 2.60 11.87
C GLN A 99 16.21 1.24 12.20
N ARG A 100 15.91 0.19 11.42
CA ARG A 100 16.48 -1.15 11.61
C ARG A 100 18.02 -1.16 11.56
N LYS A 101 18.62 -0.40 10.64
CA LYS A 101 20.09 -0.29 10.52
C LYS A 101 20.72 0.32 11.77
N TYR A 102 20.11 1.36 12.35
CA TYR A 102 20.61 1.96 13.59
C TYR A 102 20.61 0.98 14.77
N PHE A 103 19.57 0.14 14.92
CA PHE A 103 19.50 -0.84 16.00
C PHE A 103 20.46 -2.03 15.86
N THR A 104 20.89 -2.37 14.64
CA THR A 104 21.80 -3.51 14.40
C THR A 104 23.27 -3.14 14.58
N GLN A 105 23.60 -1.85 14.75
CA GLN A 105 24.98 -1.35 14.89
C GLN A 105 25.48 -1.25 16.34
N TYR A 106 24.68 -1.69 17.33
CA TYR A 106 25.05 -1.73 18.75
C TYR A 106 25.19 -3.17 19.26
#